data_AF-A0A0N4UG96-F1
#
_entry.id   AF-A0A0N4UG96-F1
#
_cell.length_a   1.000
_cell.length_b   1.000
_cell.length_c   1.000
_cell.angle_alpha   90.00
_cell.angle_beta   90.00
_cell.angle_gamma   90.00
#
_symmetry.space_group_name_H-M   'P 1'
#
loop_
_entity.id
_entity.type
_entity.pdbx_description
1 polymer ?
#
loop_
_entity_poly.entity_id
_entity_poly.type
_entity_poly.pdbx_seq_one_letter_code
_entity_poly.pdbx_strand_id
1 'polypeptide(L)'
;MFRDHCYGNKSMKRLYPDLIICGSKLDRPFKVNRFVEHEELIMLDDLCFQALSTPGHTNGHFIYRLITKDNVDCLFTGDFVFTAGIGRIFERNEQKMLESIFSLKKFSPSTLLFPGHEYALLNLSFAYSLDRNNSILNNMMQVVREQRRQQLPLVEQFNNLFEIGVFDSHWVS
;
A
#
# COMPACT_ATOMS: atom_id res chain seq x y z
N MET A 1 7.93 -5.95 -11.34
CA MET A 1 6.66 -5.20 -11.18
C MET A 1 5.56 -5.79 -12.06
N PHE A 2 4.33 -5.84 -11.54
CA PHE A 2 3.16 -6.36 -12.24
C PHE A 2 2.59 -5.37 -13.28
N ARG A 3 1.92 -5.91 -14.31
CA ARG A 3 1.50 -5.15 -15.50
C ARG A 3 0.43 -4.10 -15.17
N ASP A 4 -0.51 -4.45 -14.32
CA ASP A 4 -1.60 -3.61 -13.83
C ASP A 4 -1.12 -2.29 -13.20
N HIS A 5 0.11 -2.24 -12.66
CA HIS A 5 0.68 -1.02 -12.07
C HIS A 5 1.50 -0.15 -13.03
N CYS A 6 2.22 -0.74 -13.99
CA CYS A 6 3.19 0.00 -14.79
C CYS A 6 2.92 0.02 -16.30
N TYR A 7 1.92 -0.70 -16.80
CA TYR A 7 1.70 -0.82 -18.25
C TYR A 7 1.24 0.49 -18.89
N GLY A 8 0.50 1.33 -18.14
CA GLY A 8 0.07 2.66 -18.57
C GLY A 8 1.21 3.64 -18.86
N ASN A 9 2.40 3.39 -18.32
CA ASN A 9 3.58 4.28 -18.42
C ASN A 9 3.97 4.60 -19.87
N LYS A 10 3.84 3.63 -20.80
CA LYS A 10 4.13 3.85 -22.22
C LYS A 10 3.16 4.83 -22.87
N SER A 11 1.87 4.74 -22.54
CA SER A 11 0.86 5.66 -23.04
C SER A 11 1.08 7.06 -22.45
N MET A 12 1.39 7.15 -21.16
CA MET A 12 1.70 8.42 -20.49
C MET A 12 2.92 9.11 -21.11
N LYS A 13 4.02 8.40 -21.36
CA LYS A 13 5.19 8.96 -22.05
C LYS A 13 4.93 9.42 -23.49
N ARG A 14 3.95 8.84 -24.18
CA ARG A 14 3.57 9.31 -25.52
C ARG A 14 2.83 10.64 -25.46
N LEU A 15 2.02 10.84 -24.43
CA LEU A 15 1.28 12.10 -24.21
C LEU A 15 2.16 13.19 -23.60
N TYR A 16 3.09 12.81 -22.73
CA TYR A 16 4.00 13.69 -22.00
C TYR A 16 5.44 13.18 -22.17
N PRO A 17 6.15 13.55 -23.25
CA PRO A 17 7.48 13.01 -23.56
C PRO A 17 8.52 13.19 -22.44
N ASP A 18 8.44 14.32 -21.73
CA ASP A 18 9.36 14.69 -20.66
C ASP A 18 8.94 14.15 -19.27
N LEU A 19 7.88 13.35 -19.19
CA LEU A 19 7.39 12.79 -17.94
C LEU A 19 8.48 11.95 -17.25
N ILE A 20 8.76 12.30 -16.00
CA ILE A 20 9.62 11.54 -15.10
C ILE A 20 8.78 10.40 -14.49
N ILE A 21 9.23 9.18 -14.73
CA ILE A 21 8.64 7.96 -14.19
C ILE A 21 9.65 7.37 -13.22
N CYS A 22 9.31 7.52 -11.94
CA CYS A 22 10.08 6.99 -10.82
C CYS A 22 9.76 5.51 -10.60
N GLY A 23 10.73 4.75 -10.08
CA GLY A 23 10.53 3.35 -9.72
C GLY A 23 11.81 2.71 -9.21
N SER A 24 11.72 1.48 -8.72
CA SER A 24 12.89 0.81 -8.18
C SER A 24 13.81 0.27 -9.28
N LYS A 25 15.12 0.27 -8.99
CA LYS A 25 16.14 -0.35 -9.83
C LYS A 25 16.00 -1.88 -9.89
N LEU A 26 15.45 -2.48 -8.85
CA LEU A 26 15.25 -3.93 -8.74
C LEU A 26 14.09 -4.41 -9.62
N ASP A 27 12.92 -3.76 -9.54
CA ASP A 27 11.76 -4.20 -10.30
C ASP A 27 11.73 -3.69 -11.74
N ARG A 28 12.46 -2.59 -12.01
CA ARG A 28 12.53 -1.88 -13.29
C ARG A 28 11.15 -1.72 -13.96
N PRO A 29 10.23 -0.96 -13.36
CA PRO A 29 8.89 -0.75 -13.91
C PRO A 29 8.93 -0.34 -15.39
N PHE A 30 7.93 -0.76 -16.17
CA PHE A 30 7.95 -0.48 -17.61
C PHE A 30 8.06 1.02 -17.88
N LYS A 31 9.00 1.43 -18.73
CA LYS A 31 9.31 2.83 -19.09
C LYS A 31 9.81 3.73 -17.94
N VAL A 32 10.22 3.17 -16.81
CA VAL A 32 10.97 3.90 -15.77
C VAL A 32 12.19 4.61 -16.38
N ASN A 33 12.43 5.86 -15.98
CA ASN A 33 13.59 6.65 -16.41
C ASN A 33 14.28 7.38 -15.25
N ARG A 34 13.77 7.23 -14.01
CA ARG A 34 14.42 7.68 -12.79
C ARG A 34 14.31 6.58 -11.75
N PHE A 35 15.45 6.07 -11.29
CA PHE A 35 15.46 5.16 -10.16
C PHE A 35 15.45 5.97 -8.87
N VAL A 36 14.70 5.48 -7.88
CA VAL A 36 14.64 6.08 -6.55
C VAL A 36 15.28 5.17 -5.52
N GLU A 37 15.91 5.76 -4.52
CA GLU A 37 16.50 5.07 -3.38
C GLU A 37 15.61 5.14 -2.13
N HIS A 38 15.88 4.30 -1.13
CA HIS A 38 15.16 4.35 0.14
C HIS A 38 15.39 5.71 0.84
N GLU A 39 14.32 6.27 1.38
CA GLU A 39 14.22 7.58 2.03
C GLU A 39 14.45 8.80 1.13
N GLU A 40 14.60 8.60 -0.19
CA GLU A 40 14.73 9.70 -1.14
C GLU A 40 13.49 10.60 -1.15
N LEU A 41 13.72 11.91 -1.12
CA LEU A 41 12.67 12.92 -1.29
C LEU A 41 12.51 13.29 -2.77
N ILE A 42 11.26 13.31 -3.22
CA ILE A 42 10.83 13.64 -4.56
C ILE A 42 9.93 14.85 -4.47
N MET A 43 10.43 15.99 -4.94
CA MET A 43 9.66 17.24 -4.96
C MET A 43 8.87 17.33 -6.27
N LEU A 44 7.58 17.62 -6.15
CA LEU A 44 6.68 17.92 -7.27
C LEU A 44 5.91 19.20 -6.91
N ASP A 45 6.42 20.34 -7.37
CA ASP A 45 5.94 21.66 -6.98
C ASP A 45 5.85 21.82 -5.45
N ASP A 46 4.64 21.94 -4.90
CA ASP A 46 4.39 22.08 -3.46
C ASP A 46 4.13 20.76 -2.73
N LEU A 47 4.27 19.64 -3.44
CA LEU A 47 4.17 18.28 -2.89
C LEU A 47 5.56 17.70 -2.64
N CYS A 48 5.72 17.02 -1.50
CA CYS A 48 6.91 16.29 -1.13
C CYS A 48 6.56 14.82 -0.91
N PHE A 49 7.11 13.95 -1.76
CA PHE A 49 7.00 12.50 -1.60
C PHE A 49 8.30 11.94 -1.03
N GLN A 50 8.20 11.00 -0.09
CA GLN A 50 9.31 10.20 0.40
C GLN A 50 9.16 8.76 -0.10
N ALA A 51 10.19 8.25 -0.78
CA ALA A 51 10.23 6.89 -1.28
C ALA A 51 10.66 5.91 -0.17
N LEU A 52 9.86 4.91 0.13
CA LEU A 52 10.11 3.93 1.19
C LEU A 52 10.18 2.53 0.58
N SER A 53 11.39 1.99 0.43
CA SER A 53 11.59 0.57 0.11
C SER A 53 10.86 -0.34 1.11
N THR A 54 10.01 -1.22 0.60
CA THR A 54 9.21 -2.19 1.38
C THR A 54 9.25 -3.57 0.72
N PRO A 55 10.42 -4.22 0.63
CA PRO A 55 10.56 -5.51 -0.02
C PRO A 55 9.63 -6.55 0.62
N GLY A 56 8.88 -7.28 -0.21
CA GLY A 56 7.95 -8.29 0.26
C GLY A 56 7.09 -8.82 -0.87
N HIS A 57 6.12 -8.01 -1.33
CA HIS A 57 5.30 -8.36 -2.49
C HIS A 57 6.15 -8.56 -3.75
N THR A 58 7.10 -7.64 -3.98
CA THR A 58 8.27 -7.81 -4.85
C THR A 58 9.52 -7.36 -4.09
N ASN A 59 10.71 -7.80 -4.48
CA ASN A 59 11.96 -7.35 -3.83
C ASN A 59 12.22 -5.85 -4.05
N GLY A 60 11.70 -5.26 -5.13
CA GLY A 60 11.83 -3.84 -5.45
C GLY A 60 10.58 -3.03 -5.15
N HIS A 61 9.69 -3.47 -4.27
CA HIS A 61 8.48 -2.71 -3.94
C HIS A 61 8.82 -1.43 -3.17
N PHE A 62 8.12 -0.34 -3.48
CA PHE A 62 8.19 0.92 -2.75
C PHE A 62 6.78 1.39 -2.35
N ILE A 63 6.67 1.91 -1.14
CA ILE A 63 5.59 2.81 -0.73
C ILE A 63 6.06 4.23 -1.00
N TYR A 64 5.15 5.09 -1.47
CA TYR A 64 5.39 6.54 -1.53
C TYR A 64 4.57 7.23 -0.46
N ARG A 65 5.25 7.91 0.48
CA ARG A 65 4.62 8.74 1.49
C ARG A 65 4.51 10.16 0.96
N LEU A 66 3.31 10.71 0.87
CA LEU A 66 3.11 12.15 0.68
C LEU A 66 3.13 12.84 2.05
N ILE A 67 4.07 13.76 2.22
CA ILE A 67 4.18 14.61 3.40
C ILE A 67 3.33 15.84 3.16
N THR A 68 2.18 15.92 3.83
CA THR A 68 1.24 17.05 3.66
C THR A 68 1.60 18.23 4.55
N LYS A 69 1.16 19.43 4.18
CA LYS A 69 1.39 20.66 4.96
C LYS A 69 0.69 20.62 6.34
N ASP A 70 -0.39 19.84 6.46
CA ASP A 70 -1.17 19.68 7.70
C ASP A 70 -0.66 18.53 8.60
N ASN A 71 0.53 17.97 8.31
CA ASN A 71 1.15 16.86 9.04
C ASN A 71 0.31 15.56 9.09
N VAL A 72 -0.58 15.36 8.11
CA VAL A 72 -1.24 14.07 7.89
C VAL A 72 -0.44 13.29 6.86
N ASP A 73 0.04 12.11 7.22
CA ASP A 73 0.74 11.24 6.28
C ASP A 73 -0.25 10.52 5.36
N CYS A 74 0.07 10.47 4.07
CA CYS A 74 -0.65 9.64 3.09
C CYS A 74 0.33 8.62 2.49
N LEU A 75 0.04 7.34 2.58
CA LEU A 75 0.86 6.26 2.03
C LEU A 75 0.20 5.65 0.79
N PHE A 76 0.85 5.76 -0.35
CA PHE A 76 0.52 5.01 -1.56
C PHE A 76 1.20 3.65 -1.48
N THR A 77 0.43 2.63 -1.10
CA THR A 77 0.97 1.34 -0.64
C THR A 77 1.13 0.30 -1.73
N GLY A 78 0.64 0.58 -2.95
CA GLY A 78 0.65 -0.38 -4.05
C GLY A 78 0.05 -1.71 -3.62
N ASP A 79 0.74 -2.80 -3.94
CA ASP A 79 0.29 -4.16 -3.60
C ASP A 79 0.95 -4.70 -2.33
N PHE A 80 1.60 -3.84 -1.53
CA PHE A 80 2.23 -4.27 -0.30
C PHE A 80 1.21 -4.41 0.85
N VAL A 81 0.41 -3.38 1.08
CA VAL A 81 -0.58 -3.32 2.16
C VAL A 81 -1.92 -2.84 1.63
N PHE A 82 -2.99 -3.53 2.02
CA PHE A 82 -4.38 -3.24 1.72
C PHE A 82 -5.17 -3.05 3.00
N THR A 83 -6.40 -2.56 2.91
CA THR A 83 -7.36 -2.67 4.00
C THR A 83 -7.50 -4.13 4.44
N ALA A 84 -7.26 -4.37 5.72
CA ALA A 84 -7.35 -5.69 6.38
C ALA A 84 -6.51 -6.80 5.72
N GLY A 85 -5.44 -6.48 5.00
CA GLY A 85 -4.65 -7.50 4.32
C GLY A 85 -3.32 -7.01 3.75
N ILE A 86 -2.57 -7.95 3.18
CA ILE A 86 -1.27 -7.70 2.57
C ILE A 86 -1.15 -8.32 1.19
N GLY A 87 -0.16 -7.82 0.44
CA GLY A 87 0.32 -8.44 -0.77
C GLY A 87 0.72 -9.88 -0.59
N ARG A 88 0.44 -10.70 -1.60
CA ARG A 88 1.03 -12.04 -1.71
C ARG A 88 2.56 -11.93 -1.78
N ILE A 89 3.25 -12.85 -1.12
CA ILE A 89 4.71 -12.92 -1.07
C ILE A 89 5.20 -13.76 -2.26
N PHE A 90 5.36 -13.14 -3.43
CA PHE A 90 5.73 -13.87 -4.64
C PHE A 90 7.19 -14.36 -4.63
N GLU A 91 8.08 -13.60 -4.01
CA GLU A 91 9.51 -13.84 -4.06
C GLU A 91 10.03 -14.61 -2.84
N ARG A 92 9.11 -15.26 -2.10
CA ARG A 92 9.37 -16.20 -0.99
C ARG A 92 10.33 -15.66 0.08
N ASN A 93 10.18 -14.39 0.45
CA ASN A 93 10.94 -13.78 1.53
C ASN A 93 10.01 -13.21 2.60
N GLU A 94 9.41 -14.12 3.36
CA GLU A 94 8.49 -13.81 4.46
C GLU A 94 9.14 -12.93 5.53
N GLN A 95 10.42 -13.17 5.83
CA GLN A 95 11.17 -12.36 6.79
C GLN A 95 11.25 -10.89 6.36
N LYS A 96 11.60 -10.60 5.10
CA LYS A 96 11.61 -9.22 4.58
C LYS A 96 10.22 -8.60 4.53
N MET A 97 9.19 -9.39 4.20
CA MET A 97 7.80 -8.93 4.23
C MET A 97 7.43 -8.47 5.65
N LEU A 98 7.71 -9.30 6.67
CA LEU A 98 7.46 -8.99 8.07
C LEU A 98 8.26 -7.76 8.54
N GLU A 99 9.55 -7.68 8.22
CA GLU A 99 10.39 -6.52 8.53
C GLU A 99 9.82 -5.23 7.91
N SER A 100 9.40 -5.30 6.65
CA SER A 100 8.77 -4.18 5.94
C SER A 100 7.44 -3.79 6.58
N ILE A 101 6.61 -4.75 7.00
CA ILE A 101 5.34 -4.49 7.68
C ILE A 101 5.61 -3.79 9.02
N PHE A 102 6.55 -4.31 9.81
CA PHE A 102 6.91 -3.70 11.10
C PHE A 102 7.51 -2.32 10.94
N SER A 103 8.21 -2.04 9.84
CA SER A 103 8.72 -0.70 9.53
C SER A 103 7.61 0.35 9.42
N LEU A 104 6.38 -0.06 9.08
CA LEU A 104 5.24 0.84 9.00
C LEU A 104 4.69 1.24 10.37
N LYS A 105 4.98 0.49 11.45
CA LYS A 105 4.51 0.82 12.82
C LYS A 105 4.99 2.18 13.32
N LYS A 106 5.96 2.80 12.66
CA LYS A 106 6.45 4.16 12.96
C LYS A 106 5.47 5.27 12.55
N PHE A 107 4.53 4.98 11.65
CA PHE A 107 3.57 5.96 11.16
C PHE A 107 2.43 6.19 12.15
N SER A 108 1.87 7.39 12.12
CA SER A 108 0.74 7.74 12.99
C SER A 108 -0.48 6.85 12.71
N PRO A 109 -1.21 6.43 13.74
CA PRO A 109 -2.62 6.02 13.67
C PRO A 109 -3.50 6.67 12.59
N SER A 110 -3.37 7.98 12.43
CA SER A 110 -4.17 8.79 11.51
C SER A 110 -3.68 8.79 10.05
N THR A 111 -2.57 8.12 9.76
CA THR A 111 -2.00 8.02 8.40
C THR A 111 -3.01 7.41 7.44
N LEU A 112 -3.23 8.04 6.30
CA LEU A 112 -4.16 7.57 5.28
C LEU A 112 -3.47 6.56 4.36
N LEU A 113 -4.18 5.49 4.01
CA LEU A 113 -3.70 4.43 3.13
C LEU A 113 -4.39 4.51 1.77
N PHE A 114 -3.59 4.41 0.71
CA PHE A 114 -4.01 4.39 -0.69
C PHE A 114 -3.47 3.11 -1.36
N PRO A 115 -4.21 1.99 -1.27
CA PRO A 115 -3.78 0.72 -1.85
C PRO A 115 -3.93 0.65 -3.37
N GLY A 116 -3.22 -0.31 -3.98
CA GLY A 116 -3.27 -0.58 -5.41
C GLY A 116 -4.55 -1.26 -5.89
N HIS A 117 -5.26 -1.95 -4.99
CA HIS A 117 -6.48 -2.70 -5.30
C HIS A 117 -7.55 -2.56 -4.23
N GLU A 118 -8.80 -2.68 -4.69
CA GLU A 118 -9.99 -2.66 -3.84
C GLU A 118 -10.34 -4.07 -3.32
N TYR A 119 -9.50 -4.59 -2.41
CA TYR A 119 -9.66 -5.93 -1.82
C TYR A 119 -10.27 -5.95 -0.42
N ALA A 120 -10.67 -4.79 0.11
CA ALA A 120 -11.14 -4.65 1.49
C ALA A 120 -12.20 -5.68 1.90
N LEU A 121 -13.28 -5.81 1.11
CA LEU A 121 -14.37 -6.75 1.44
C LEU A 121 -13.91 -8.22 1.41
N LEU A 122 -13.01 -8.58 0.49
CA LEU A 122 -12.45 -9.93 0.40
C LEU A 122 -11.57 -10.23 1.62
N ASN A 123 -10.68 -9.29 1.96
CA ASN A 123 -9.78 -9.39 3.09
C ASN A 123 -10.53 -9.46 4.42
N LEU A 124 -11.52 -8.59 4.61
CA LEU A 124 -12.39 -8.62 5.80
C LEU A 124 -13.21 -9.91 5.87
N SER A 125 -13.68 -10.44 4.74
CA SER A 125 -14.43 -11.72 4.72
C SER A 125 -13.55 -12.90 5.14
N PHE A 126 -12.28 -12.90 4.71
CA PHE A 126 -11.30 -13.86 5.17
C PHE A 126 -11.03 -13.70 6.68
N ALA A 127 -10.71 -12.50 7.15
CA ALA A 127 -10.47 -12.24 8.57
C ALA A 127 -11.69 -12.58 9.46
N TYR A 128 -12.91 -12.26 9.00
CA TYR A 128 -14.15 -12.64 9.68
C TYR A 128 -14.33 -14.16 9.77
N SER A 129 -13.89 -14.92 8.75
CA SER A 129 -13.95 -16.39 8.79
C SER A 129 -13.04 -16.99 9.87
N LEU A 130 -11.99 -16.26 10.26
CA LEU A 130 -11.00 -16.65 11.25
C LEU A 130 -11.38 -16.23 12.68
N ASP A 131 -11.95 -15.03 12.84
CA ASP A 131 -12.42 -14.52 14.13
C ASP A 131 -13.79 -13.81 13.99
N ARG A 132 -14.86 -14.60 14.04
CA ARG A 132 -16.24 -14.11 13.89
C ARG A 132 -16.70 -13.19 15.02
N ASN A 133 -16.06 -13.30 16.18
CA ASN A 133 -16.47 -12.59 17.40
C ASN A 133 -15.75 -11.24 17.56
N ASN A 134 -14.79 -10.92 16.68
CA ASN A 134 -14.11 -9.64 16.67
C ASN A 134 -15.06 -8.50 16.26
N SER A 135 -15.42 -7.66 17.23
CA SER A 135 -16.33 -6.54 17.01
C SER A 135 -15.76 -5.46 16.08
N ILE A 136 -14.43 -5.27 16.07
CA ILE A 136 -13.73 -4.34 15.18
C ILE A 136 -13.90 -4.78 13.73
N LEU A 137 -13.65 -6.06 13.45
CA LEU A 137 -13.87 -6.67 12.13
C LEU A 137 -15.30 -6.50 11.65
N ASN A 138 -16.27 -6.78 12.53
CA ASN A 138 -17.68 -6.67 12.21
C ASN A 138 -18.10 -5.23 11.87
N ASN A 139 -17.65 -4.25 12.66
CA ASN A 139 -17.94 -2.84 12.41
C ASN A 139 -17.33 -2.36 11.09
N MET A 140 -16.06 -2.72 10.85
CA MET A 140 -15.34 -2.33 9.65
C MET A 140 -15.96 -2.95 8.39
N MET A 141 -16.40 -4.21 8.45
CA MET A 141 -17.15 -4.85 7.38
C MET A 141 -18.40 -4.05 6.99
N GLN A 142 -19.13 -3.49 7.96
CA GLN A 142 -20.32 -2.67 7.68
C GLN A 142 -19.94 -1.34 7.02
N VAL A 143 -18.89 -0.67 7.49
CA VAL A 143 -18.39 0.58 6.90
C VAL A 143 -17.99 0.36 5.43
N VAL A 144 -17.19 -0.67 5.16
CA VAL A 144 -16.73 -0.99 3.79
C VAL A 144 -17.92 -1.36 2.89
N ARG A 145 -18.89 -2.13 3.38
CA ARG A 145 -20.11 -2.45 2.60
C ARG A 145 -20.91 -1.21 2.23
N GLU A 146 -21.04 -0.26 3.16
CA GLU A 146 -21.77 0.97 2.91
C GLU A 146 -21.06 1.87 1.90
N GLN A 147 -19.75 2.04 2.02
CA GLN A 147 -18.97 2.83 1.05
C GLN A 147 -19.01 2.21 -0.35
N ARG A 148 -18.93 0.88 -0.45
CA ARG A 148 -19.08 0.16 -1.73
C ARG A 148 -20.46 0.34 -2.34
N ARG A 149 -21.52 0.34 -1.52
CA ARG A 149 -22.90 0.62 -1.98
C ARG A 149 -23.01 2.02 -2.57
N GLN A 150 -22.30 2.99 -2.00
CA GLN A 150 -22.25 4.37 -2.47
C GLN A 150 -21.27 4.59 -3.63
N GLN A 151 -20.55 3.55 -4.08
CA GLN A 151 -19.50 3.63 -5.11
C GLN A 151 -18.39 4.65 -4.77
N LEU A 152 -18.14 4.86 -3.48
CA LEU A 152 -17.04 5.69 -3.01
C LEU A 152 -15.77 4.85 -2.89
N PRO A 153 -14.60 5.39 -3.28
CA PRO A 153 -13.34 4.70 -3.02
C PRO A 153 -13.11 4.60 -1.52
N LEU A 154 -12.63 3.44 -1.07
CA LEU A 154 -12.22 3.26 0.31
C LEU A 154 -10.84 3.91 0.53
N VAL A 155 -10.80 4.93 1.39
CA VAL A 155 -9.56 5.47 1.98
C VAL A 155 -9.66 5.25 3.47
N GLU A 156 -8.67 4.57 4.06
CA GLU A 156 -8.67 4.21 5.47
C GLU A 156 -7.48 4.76 6.23
N GLN A 157 -7.68 4.87 7.54
CA GLN A 157 -6.62 5.21 8.49
C GLN A 157 -5.85 3.96 8.90
N PHE A 158 -4.56 4.16 9.14
CA PHE A 158 -3.56 3.15 9.43
C PHE A 158 -3.86 2.30 10.67
N ASN A 159 -4.59 2.84 11.65
CA ASN A 159 -5.02 2.12 12.86
C ASN A 159 -5.61 0.74 12.61
N ASN A 160 -6.41 0.60 11.55
CA ASN A 160 -7.13 -0.64 11.29
C ASN A 160 -6.20 -1.80 10.89
N LEU A 161 -4.99 -1.53 10.39
CA LEU A 161 -4.10 -2.60 9.97
C LEU A 161 -3.75 -3.52 11.15
N PHE A 162 -3.32 -2.97 12.28
CA PHE A 162 -2.86 -3.76 13.41
C PHE A 162 -3.98 -4.19 14.36
N GLU A 163 -5.07 -3.42 14.46
CA GLU A 163 -6.17 -3.73 15.39
C GLU A 163 -7.02 -4.93 14.96
N ILE A 164 -7.03 -5.26 13.67
CA ILE A 164 -7.77 -6.42 13.15
C ILE A 164 -7.06 -7.75 13.47
N GLY A 165 -5.81 -7.72 13.92
CA GLY A 165 -5.05 -8.92 14.25
C GLY A 165 -4.56 -9.70 13.02
N VAL A 166 -4.72 -9.18 11.80
CA VAL A 166 -4.22 -9.83 10.55
C VAL A 166 -2.70 -10.03 10.59
N PHE A 167 -2.00 -9.25 11.41
CA PHE A 167 -0.54 -9.26 11.54
C PHE A 167 -0.04 -9.91 12.83
N ASP A 168 -0.94 -10.43 13.67
CA ASP A 168 -0.50 -11.23 14.81
C ASP A 168 0.08 -12.54 14.27
N SER A 169 1.21 -12.96 14.85
CA SER A 169 2.05 -14.09 14.40
C SER A 169 1.32 -15.43 14.28
N HIS A 170 0.05 -15.49 14.66
CA HIS A 170 -0.82 -16.64 14.51
C HIS A 170 -1.35 -16.84 13.07
N TRP A 171 -1.24 -15.85 12.18
CA TRP A 171 -1.80 -15.92 10.82
C TRP A 171 -0.75 -15.94 9.69
N VAL A 172 0.52 -15.76 10.03
CA VAL A 172 1.64 -15.87 9.09
C VAL A 172 2.34 -17.21 9.35
N SER A 173 1.76 -18.29 8.84
CA SER A 173 2.35 -19.63 8.82
C SER A 173 2.23 -20.26 7.45
#